data_AF-A0ABD5YW46-F1
#
_entry.id   AF-A0ABD5YW46-F1
#
_cell.length_a   1.000
_cell.length_b   1.000
_cell.length_c   1.000
_cell.angle_alpha   90.00
_cell.angle_beta   90.00
_cell.angle_gamma   90.00
#
_symmetry.space_group_name_H-M   'P 1'
#
loop_
_entity.id
_entity.type
_entity.pdbx_description
1 polymer ?
#
loop_
_entity_poly.entity_id
_entity_poly.type
_entity_poly.pdbx_seq_one_letter_code
_entity_poly.pdbx_strand_id
1 'polypeptide(L)'
;MALADRPVVVGGQELTDRSRVFTVAGDDSWVHETEKRVSDLAATDEAVLYSMGDTVVCLDRADGGVRWRHTVGNRAKFAAVVDGAVYVETEAGVHRLG
;
A
#
# COMPACT_ATOMS: atom_id res chain seq x y z
N MET A 1 14.88 -3.02 -25.30
CA MET A 1 14.77 -2.20 -24.09
C MET A 1 13.42 -2.52 -23.47
N ALA A 2 13.38 -3.48 -22.56
CA ALA A 2 12.15 -3.92 -21.91
C ALA A 2 12.09 -3.26 -20.53
N LEU A 3 11.14 -2.33 -20.35
CA LEU A 3 10.74 -1.86 -19.03
C LEU A 3 10.19 -3.10 -18.31
N ALA A 4 10.92 -3.57 -17.31
CA ALA A 4 10.44 -4.67 -16.49
C ALA A 4 9.29 -4.12 -15.64
N ASP A 5 8.08 -4.62 -15.86
CA ASP A 5 7.03 -4.78 -14.86
C ASP A 5 7.63 -5.47 -13.64
N ARG A 6 8.33 -4.72 -12.78
CA ARG A 6 9.02 -5.32 -11.63
C ARG A 6 7.98 -5.63 -10.56
N PRO A 7 7.75 -6.91 -10.25
CA PRO A 7 6.73 -7.28 -9.28
C PRO A 7 7.10 -6.76 -7.90
N VAL A 8 6.13 -6.09 -7.25
CA VAL A 8 6.16 -5.88 -5.81
C VAL A 8 5.88 -7.24 -5.14
N VAL A 9 6.85 -7.77 -4.41
CA VAL A 9 6.67 -9.00 -3.63
C VAL A 9 6.24 -8.62 -2.22
N VAL A 10 5.01 -8.94 -1.80
CA VAL A 10 4.65 -8.95 -0.38
C VAL A 10 3.77 -10.13 0.00
N GLY A 11 4.24 -10.90 0.98
CA GLY A 11 3.50 -11.96 1.65
C GLY A 11 4.30 -12.62 2.79
N GLY A 12 4.97 -11.83 3.64
CA GLY A 12 5.56 -12.36 4.88
C GLY A 12 4.50 -12.41 5.97
N GLN A 13 3.83 -13.56 6.12
CA GLN A 13 2.97 -13.81 7.29
C GLN A 13 3.89 -14.09 8.47
N GLU A 14 4.06 -13.13 9.36
CA GLU A 14 4.37 -13.49 10.74
C GLU A 14 3.04 -13.98 11.35
N LEU A 15 3.06 -14.99 12.22
CA LEU A 15 1.86 -15.58 12.86
C LEU A 15 1.15 -14.62 13.84
N THR A 16 1.28 -13.31 13.63
CA THR A 16 0.76 -12.22 14.44
C THR A 16 -0.27 -11.43 13.62
N ASP A 17 -1.05 -10.57 14.25
CA ASP A 17 -2.02 -9.69 13.57
C ASP A 17 -1.37 -8.66 12.62
N ARG A 18 -0.06 -8.75 12.32
CA ARG A 18 0.73 -7.78 11.55
C ARG A 18 1.20 -8.35 10.22
N SER A 19 1.54 -7.47 9.28
CA SER A 19 2.22 -7.84 8.04
C SER A 19 3.43 -6.94 7.80
N ARG A 20 4.37 -7.37 6.97
CA ARG A 20 5.49 -6.52 6.53
C ARG A 20 5.30 -6.24 5.05
N VAL A 21 5.42 -4.97 4.65
CA VAL A 21 5.39 -4.55 3.25
C VAL A 21 6.84 -4.38 2.80
N PHE A 22 7.16 -4.99 1.66
CA PHE A 22 8.47 -4.95 1.01
C PHE A 22 8.29 -4.33 -0.37
N THR A 23 9.25 -3.53 -0.78
CA THR A 23 9.38 -3.17 -2.19
C THR A 23 10.73 -3.64 -2.71
N VAL A 24 10.75 -4.18 -3.93
CA VAL A 24 11.99 -4.63 -4.57
C VAL A 24 12.09 -4.01 -5.95
N ALA A 25 12.92 -2.99 -6.09
CA ALA A 25 13.47 -2.60 -7.39
C ALA A 25 14.90 -2.05 -7.21
N GLY A 26 15.91 -2.88 -7.50
CA GLY A 26 17.32 -2.45 -7.35
C GLY A 26 17.82 -2.45 -5.90
N ASP A 27 18.92 -1.74 -5.63
CA ASP A 27 19.53 -1.56 -4.29
C ASP A 27 18.59 -0.88 -3.27
N ASP A 28 17.48 -0.30 -3.73
CA ASP A 28 16.46 0.37 -2.91
C ASP A 28 15.42 -0.62 -2.35
N SER A 29 15.90 -1.60 -1.57
CA SER A 29 15.03 -2.49 -0.80
C SER A 29 14.80 -1.91 0.60
N TRP A 30 13.56 -1.52 0.90
CA TRP A 30 13.14 -1.15 2.24
C TRP A 30 12.07 -2.09 2.78
N VAL A 31 11.94 -2.11 4.11
CA VAL A 31 10.93 -2.87 4.84
C VAL A 31 10.12 -1.92 5.69
N HIS A 32 8.80 -1.96 5.54
CA HIS A 32 7.87 -1.23 6.40
C HIS A 32 7.06 -2.22 7.23
N GLU A 33 7.15 -2.08 8.55
CA GLU A 33 6.38 -2.89 9.49
C GLU A 33 5.00 -2.28 9.68
N THR A 34 3.96 -3.08 9.51
CA THR A 34 2.58 -2.62 9.64
C THR A 34 2.01 -3.00 11.00
N GLU A 35 1.06 -2.19 11.47
CA GLU A 35 0.49 -2.33 12.82
C GLU A 35 -0.57 -3.43 12.90
N LYS A 36 -1.24 -3.70 11.77
CA LYS A 36 -2.20 -4.78 11.57
C LYS A 36 -2.00 -5.39 10.18
N ARG A 37 -2.72 -6.47 9.90
CA ARG A 37 -2.68 -7.18 8.64
C ARG A 37 -3.05 -6.26 7.47
N VAL A 38 -2.17 -6.25 6.47
CA VAL A 38 -2.44 -5.60 5.19
C VAL A 38 -3.53 -6.40 4.47
N SER A 39 -4.58 -5.71 4.08
CA SER A 39 -5.75 -6.29 3.39
C SER A 39 -5.57 -6.25 1.88
N ASP A 40 -4.99 -5.17 1.35
CA ASP A 40 -4.67 -4.99 -0.07
C ASP A 40 -3.52 -3.99 -0.24
N LEU A 41 -2.87 -3.99 -1.41
CA LEU A 41 -1.81 -3.06 -1.75
C LEU A 41 -1.79 -2.68 -3.23
N ALA A 42 -1.35 -1.46 -3.52
CA ALA A 42 -1.04 -0.98 -4.87
C ALA A 42 0.29 -0.25 -4.87
N ALA A 43 0.98 -0.23 -6.02
CA ALA A 43 2.23 0.50 -6.18
C ALA A 43 2.24 1.29 -7.48
N THR A 44 2.90 2.43 -7.44
CA THR A 44 3.26 3.25 -8.60
C THR A 44 4.78 3.44 -8.60
N ASP A 45 5.29 4.18 -9.58
CA ASP A 45 6.70 4.58 -9.63
C ASP A 45 7.11 5.46 -8.43
N GLU A 46 6.14 6.14 -7.80
CA GLU A 46 6.40 7.11 -6.74
C GLU A 46 5.95 6.66 -5.35
N ALA A 47 4.97 5.75 -5.26
CA ALA A 47 4.35 5.40 -3.98
C ALA A 47 3.99 3.92 -3.86
N VAL A 48 3.91 3.45 -2.61
CA VAL A 48 3.25 2.20 -2.26
C VAL A 48 2.07 2.53 -1.36
N LEU A 49 0.88 2.04 -1.71
CA LEU A 49 -0.30 2.14 -0.87
C LEU A 49 -0.67 0.78 -0.33
N TYR A 50 -1.14 0.76 0.91
CA TYR A 50 -1.74 -0.43 1.48
C TYR A 50 -2.93 -0.06 2.36
N SER A 51 -3.89 -0.99 2.41
CA SER A 51 -5.06 -0.90 3.27
C SER A 51 -4.90 -1.83 4.48
N MET A 52 -5.36 -1.37 5.63
CA MET A 52 -5.23 -2.06 6.91
C MET A 52 -6.42 -1.70 7.81
N GLY A 53 -7.41 -2.60 7.89
CA GLY A 53 -8.65 -2.32 8.62
C GLY A 53 -9.44 -1.18 7.95
N ASP A 54 -9.56 -0.04 8.63
CA ASP A 54 -10.23 1.18 8.14
C ASP A 54 -9.26 2.26 7.66
N THR A 55 -7.96 1.93 7.60
CA THR A 55 -6.90 2.88 7.34
C THR A 55 -6.22 2.54 6.03
N VAL A 56 -5.92 3.58 5.25
CA VAL A 56 -5.08 3.53 4.05
C VAL A 56 -3.82 4.33 4.32
N VAL A 57 -2.67 3.76 3.97
CA VAL A 57 -1.36 4.38 4.17
C VAL A 57 -0.66 4.50 2.84
N CYS A 58 -0.03 5.64 2.59
CA CYS A 58 0.85 5.85 1.46
C CYS A 58 2.28 5.99 1.94
N LEU A 59 3.14 5.16 1.39
CA LEU A 59 4.58 5.19 1.60
C LEU A 59 5.26 5.79 0.37
N ASP A 60 6.37 6.45 0.60
CA ASP A 60 7.32 6.84 -0.42
C ASP A 60 7.98 5.59 -0.99
N ARG A 61 8.03 5.49 -2.33
CA ARG A 61 8.58 4.33 -3.01
C ARG A 61 10.11 4.21 -2.86
N ALA A 62 10.81 5.32 -2.62
CA ALA A 62 12.26 5.35 -2.53
C ALA A 62 12.78 4.83 -1.18
N ASP A 63 12.15 5.23 -0.07
CA ASP A 63 12.66 4.95 1.28
C ASP A 63 11.67 4.23 2.22
N GLY A 64 10.42 4.05 1.81
CA GLY A 64 9.38 3.42 2.64
C GLY A 64 8.84 4.32 3.74
N GLY A 65 9.19 5.61 3.73
CA GLY A 65 8.70 6.63 4.64
C GLY A 65 7.22 6.91 4.41
N VAL A 66 6.48 7.14 5.50
CA VAL A 66 5.04 7.41 5.39
C VAL A 66 4.82 8.83 4.89
N ARG A 67 4.22 8.96 3.70
CA ARG A 67 3.78 10.25 3.15
C ARG A 67 2.51 10.73 3.84
N TRP A 68 1.53 9.84 4.00
CA TRP A 68 0.28 10.14 4.70
C TRP A 68 -0.46 8.88 5.18
N ARG A 69 -1.43 9.09 6.08
CA ARG A 69 -2.40 8.09 6.53
C ARG A 69 -3.80 8.68 6.48
N HIS A 70 -4.77 7.86 6.08
CA HIS A 70 -6.17 8.26 5.98
C HIS A 70 -7.11 7.18 6.53
N THR A 71 -8.04 7.57 7.39
CA THR A 71 -9.06 6.67 7.93
C THR A 71 -10.36 6.86 7.17
N VAL A 72 -10.82 5.83 6.47
CA VAL A 72 -12.03 5.87 5.62
C VAL A 72 -13.32 5.54 6.38
N GLY A 73 -13.24 5.32 7.70
CA GLY A 73 -14.39 5.16 8.61
C GLY A 73 -15.13 3.82 8.52
N ASN A 74 -14.77 2.98 7.55
CA ASN A 74 -15.25 1.61 7.35
C ASN A 74 -14.09 0.75 6.86
N ARG A 75 -14.29 -0.57 6.76
CA ARG A 75 -13.24 -1.47 6.27
C ARG A 75 -12.83 -1.11 4.84
N ALA A 76 -11.58 -0.70 4.67
CA ALA A 76 -10.94 -0.55 3.37
C ALA A 76 -10.67 -1.94 2.78
N LYS A 77 -11.16 -2.19 1.57
CA LYS A 77 -11.00 -3.47 0.89
C LYS A 77 -9.90 -3.39 -0.15
N PHE A 78 -10.03 -2.44 -1.08
CA PHE A 78 -9.09 -2.27 -2.18
C PHE A 78 -8.63 -0.83 -2.28
N ALA A 79 -7.38 -0.62 -2.68
CA ALA A 79 -6.84 0.70 -2.96
C ALA A 79 -6.20 0.72 -4.35
N ALA A 80 -6.56 1.69 -5.19
CA ALA A 80 -5.98 1.86 -6.52
C ALA A 80 -5.48 3.29 -6.71
N VAL A 81 -4.41 3.46 -7.48
CA VAL A 81 -3.93 4.77 -7.91
C VAL A 81 -4.18 4.92 -9.40
N VAL A 82 -4.89 5.97 -9.78
CA VAL A 82 -5.14 6.32 -11.17
C VAL A 82 -4.89 7.82 -11.32
N ASP A 83 -3.97 8.18 -12.22
CA ASP A 83 -3.57 9.57 -12.50
C ASP A 83 -3.24 10.38 -11.23
N GLY A 84 -2.53 9.75 -10.28
CA GLY A 84 -2.14 10.37 -9.00
C GLY A 84 -3.26 10.49 -7.97
N ALA A 85 -4.50 10.14 -8.32
CA ALA A 85 -5.61 10.05 -7.37
C ALA A 85 -5.72 8.65 -6.79
N VAL A 86 -6.05 8.56 -5.50
CA VAL A 86 -6.25 7.29 -4.80
C VAL A 86 -7.74 7.01 -4.69
N TYR A 87 -8.14 5.81 -5.07
CA TYR A 87 -9.49 5.30 -4.94
C TYR A 87 -9.49 4.16 -3.94
N VAL A 88 -10.39 4.21 -2.97
CA VAL A 88 -10.53 3.22 -1.92
C VAL A 88 -11.92 2.64 -1.99
N GLU A 89 -12.01 1.33 -2.25
CA GLU A 89 -13.26 0.60 -2.10
C GLU A 89 -13.47 0.26 -0.62
N THR A 90 -14.63 0.63 -0.10
CA THR A 90 -15.11 0.23 1.23
C THR A 90 -16.43 -0.52 1.10
N GLU A 91 -16.96 -1.00 2.22
CA GLU A 91 -18.33 -1.54 2.27
C GLU A 91 -19.41 -0.52 1.91
N ALA A 92 -19.13 0.78 2.07
CA ALA A 92 -20.07 1.86 1.75
C ALA A 92 -19.95 2.35 0.29
N GLY A 93 -18.99 1.83 -0.47
CA GLY A 93 -18.73 2.23 -1.87
C GLY A 93 -17.29 2.70 -2.09
N VAL A 94 -17.05 3.28 -3.26
CA VAL A 94 -15.72 3.78 -3.68
C VAL A 94 -15.56 5.25 -3.29
N HIS A 95 -14.48 5.56 -2.57
CA HIS A 95 -14.11 6.91 -2.15
C HIS A 95 -12.84 7.35 -2.85
N ARG A 96 -12.81 8.57 -3.39
CA ARG A 96 -11.58 9.20 -3.88
C ARG A 96 -10.93 9.97 -2.74
N LEU A 97 -9.66 9.71 -2.46
CA LEU A 97 -8.83 10.56 -1.60
C LEU A 97 -8.23 11.68 -2.45
N GLY A 98 -8.30 12.91 -1.94
CA GLY A 98 -7.89 14.13 -2.62
C GLY A 98 -6.74 14.83 -1.91
#